data_AF-A0A1V4A1B0-F1
#
_entry.id   AF-A0A1V4A1B0-F1
#
_cell.length_a   1.000
_cell.length_b   1.000
_cell.length_c   1.000
_cell.angle_alpha   90.00
_cell.angle_beta   90.00
_cell.angle_gamma   90.00
#
_symmetry.space_group_name_H-M   'P 1'
#
loop_
_entity.id
_entity.type
_entity.pdbx_description
1 polymer ?
#
loop_
_entity_poly.entity_id
_entity_poly.type
_entity_poly.pdbx_seq_one_letter_code
_entity_poly.pdbx_strand_id
1 'polypeptide(L)'
;MNRWKSVLLTGATAAVLVVGPVAGLAAATPETNTAVAAPAKPTLTAKATVSKIKAWQQFRIQGASTHMKSGTRVTLQQKQGKVWKSLPASMNTSRTGTYNLRVKIGIKGHNMLRVVGGGAISPVVNVTVT
;
A
#
# COMPACT_ATOMS: atom_id res chain seq x y z
N MET A 1 -11.09 4.57 -20.11
CA MET A 1 -10.07 5.57 -20.51
C MET A 1 -10.70 6.93 -20.27
N ASN A 2 -10.53 7.50 -19.07
CA ASN A 2 -11.30 8.68 -18.68
C ASN A 2 -10.33 9.85 -18.46
N ARG A 3 -10.33 10.72 -19.46
CA ARG A 3 -9.58 11.96 -19.57
C ARG A 3 -10.34 13.02 -18.80
N TRP A 4 -9.78 13.59 -17.73
CA TRP A 4 -10.33 14.79 -17.12
C TRP A 4 -9.39 15.97 -17.32
N LYS A 5 -10.05 17.06 -17.68
CA LYS A 5 -9.56 18.19 -18.44
C LYS A 5 -8.93 19.21 -17.51
N SER A 6 -7.82 19.77 -17.96
CA SER A 6 -7.15 20.95 -17.41
C SER A 6 -8.11 22.14 -17.32
N VAL A 7 -8.12 22.81 -16.18
CA VAL A 7 -8.70 24.15 -16.03
C VAL A 7 -7.54 25.14 -15.98
N LEU A 8 -7.42 25.91 -17.06
CA LEU A 8 -6.65 27.15 -17.14
C LEU A 8 -7.49 28.24 -16.47
N LEU A 9 -6.92 29.00 -15.53
CA LEU A 9 -7.42 30.32 -15.17
C LEU A 9 -6.39 31.38 -15.57
N THR A 10 -6.82 32.22 -16.49
CA THR A 10 -6.12 33.36 -17.06
C THR A 10 -6.56 34.63 -16.34
N GLY A 11 -5.60 35.50 -15.99
CA GLY A 11 -5.75 36.95 -16.04
C GLY A 11 -6.30 37.66 -14.80
N ALA A 12 -5.53 38.61 -14.25
CA ALA A 12 -5.77 40.05 -14.47
C ALA A 12 -4.82 40.90 -13.60
N THR A 13 -4.27 41.93 -14.26
CA THR A 13 -3.36 42.98 -13.83
C THR A 13 -3.97 43.99 -12.85
N ALA A 14 -3.18 44.50 -11.89
CA ALA A 14 -3.22 45.90 -11.45
C ALA A 14 -1.94 46.28 -10.68
N ALA A 15 -1.17 47.22 -11.22
CA ALA A 15 -0.05 47.87 -10.58
C ALA A 15 -0.53 49.07 -9.75
N VAL A 16 -0.01 49.24 -8.52
CA VAL A 16 -0.07 50.50 -7.78
C VAL A 16 1.28 50.73 -7.12
N LEU A 17 1.99 51.77 -7.59
CA LEU A 17 3.17 52.35 -6.97
C LEU A 17 2.73 53.28 -5.83
N VAL A 18 3.24 53.07 -4.62
CA VAL A 18 3.25 54.09 -3.55
C VAL A 18 4.68 54.22 -3.02
N VAL A 19 5.19 55.45 -3.08
CA VAL A 19 6.49 55.90 -2.64
C VAL A 19 6.50 56.06 -1.11
N GLY A 20 7.53 55.56 -0.44
CA GLY A 20 7.83 55.89 0.96
C GLY A 20 9.05 55.13 1.48
N PRO A 21 10.18 55.80 1.80
CA PRO A 21 11.35 55.15 2.39
C PRO A 21 11.28 55.29 3.91
N VAL A 22 10.85 54.24 4.60
CA VAL A 22 11.20 54.03 6.01
C VAL A 22 11.69 52.59 6.16
N ALA A 23 13.00 52.47 6.33
CA ALA A 23 13.65 51.23 6.71
C ALA A 23 13.19 50.87 8.14
N GLY A 24 12.10 50.12 8.23
CA GLY A 24 11.67 49.42 9.42
C GLY A 24 11.42 47.98 9.02
N LEU A 25 12.35 47.09 9.39
CA LEU A 25 12.27 45.65 9.14
C LEU A 25 10.86 45.14 9.47
N ALA A 26 10.13 44.73 8.44
CA ALA A 26 8.93 43.94 8.60
C ALA A 26 9.31 42.65 9.33
N ALA A 27 8.89 42.52 10.58
CA ALA A 27 8.86 41.24 11.26
C ALA A 27 7.79 40.40 10.55
N ALA A 28 8.22 39.70 9.50
CA ALA A 28 7.41 38.72 8.80
C ALA A 28 7.00 37.63 9.80
N THR A 29 5.71 37.59 10.14
CA THR A 29 5.08 36.46 10.78
C THR A 29 5.35 35.24 9.91
N PRO A 30 6.00 34.17 10.40
CA PRO A 30 6.10 32.94 9.64
C PRO A 30 4.71 32.31 9.63
N GLU A 31 3.97 32.55 8.55
CA GLU A 31 2.81 31.76 8.19
C GLU A 31 3.31 30.33 7.96
N THR A 32 3.30 29.55 9.03
CA THR A 32 3.66 28.14 8.99
C THR A 32 2.51 27.45 8.28
N ASN A 33 2.61 27.42 6.95
CA ASN A 33 1.83 26.53 6.10
C ASN A 33 2.26 25.10 6.46
N THR A 34 1.74 24.56 7.57
CA THR A 34 1.73 23.13 7.83
C THR A 34 0.84 22.51 6.77
N ALA A 35 1.41 22.25 5.60
CA ALA A 35 0.84 21.34 4.63
C ALA A 35 0.65 20.01 5.35
N VAL A 36 -0.59 19.71 5.72
CA VAL A 36 -0.96 18.42 6.29
C VAL A 36 -0.62 17.38 5.22
N ALA A 37 0.52 16.70 5.41
CA ALA A 37 0.92 15.61 4.54
C ALA A 37 -0.23 14.60 4.50
N ALA A 38 -0.73 14.31 3.30
CA ALA A 38 -1.80 13.34 3.13
C ALA A 38 -1.39 12.01 3.79
N PRO A 39 -2.30 11.32 4.51
CA PRO A 39 -1.97 10.09 5.19
C PRO A 39 -1.42 9.09 4.18
N ALA A 40 -0.22 8.58 4.46
CA ALA A 40 0.42 7.60 3.61
C ALA A 40 -0.45 6.34 3.51
N LYS A 41 -0.64 5.86 2.27
CA LYS A 41 -1.54 4.74 2.01
C LYS A 41 -0.94 3.43 2.53
N PRO A 42 -1.75 2.58 3.18
CA PRO A 42 -1.29 1.27 3.63
C PRO A 42 -0.84 0.44 2.43
N THR A 43 0.35 -0.14 2.52
CA THR A 43 0.91 -0.98 1.45
C THR A 43 1.31 -2.33 2.01
N LEU A 44 1.17 -3.38 1.19
CA LEU A 44 1.46 -4.75 1.56
C LEU A 44 2.33 -5.42 0.48
N THR A 45 3.36 -6.14 0.92
CA THR A 45 4.23 -6.93 0.03
C THR A 45 4.12 -8.40 0.39
N ALA A 46 4.21 -9.29 -0.60
CA ALA A 46 4.19 -10.74 -0.35
C ALA A 46 5.20 -11.45 -1.24
N LYS A 47 5.95 -12.39 -0.65
CA LYS A 47 6.92 -13.24 -1.34
C LYS A 47 6.82 -14.66 -0.79
N ALA A 48 6.67 -15.64 -1.68
CA ALA A 48 6.80 -17.04 -1.29
C ALA A 48 8.29 -17.41 -1.14
N THR A 49 8.60 -18.23 -0.14
CA THR A 49 9.96 -18.78 0.04
C THR A 49 10.32 -19.77 -1.06
N VAL A 50 9.31 -20.38 -1.69
CA VAL A 50 9.47 -21.40 -2.72
C VAL A 50 8.43 -21.19 -3.83
N SER A 51 8.85 -21.39 -5.08
CA SER A 51 7.96 -21.30 -6.23
C SER A 51 7.36 -22.64 -6.64
N LYS A 52 7.92 -23.76 -6.17
CA LYS A 52 7.44 -25.13 -6.45
C LYS A 52 7.39 -25.95 -5.16
N ILE A 53 6.30 -26.66 -4.93
CA ILE A 53 6.13 -27.56 -3.78
C ILE A 53 5.32 -28.79 -4.16
N LYS A 54 5.43 -29.88 -3.39
CA LYS A 54 4.48 -31.00 -3.51
C LYS A 54 3.15 -30.64 -2.85
N ALA A 55 2.07 -31.26 -3.28
CA ALA A 55 0.78 -31.13 -2.60
C ALA A 55 0.92 -31.44 -1.10
N TRP A 56 0.21 -30.66 -0.26
CA TRP A 56 0.22 -30.75 1.21
C TRP A 56 1.55 -30.42 1.90
N GLN A 57 2.58 -30.01 1.15
CA GLN A 57 3.79 -29.47 1.75
C GLN A 57 3.52 -28.12 2.39
N GLN A 58 4.12 -27.92 3.55
CA GLN A 58 4.11 -26.62 4.20
C GLN A 58 5.15 -25.71 3.56
N PHE A 59 4.73 -24.53 3.15
CA PHE A 59 5.62 -23.47 2.70
C PHE A 59 5.30 -22.16 3.40
N ARG A 60 6.19 -21.18 3.18
CA ARG A 60 6.13 -19.88 3.84
C ARG A 60 5.86 -18.76 2.82
N ILE A 61 4.97 -17.86 3.20
CA ILE A 61 4.77 -16.58 2.53
C ILE A 61 5.13 -15.48 3.52
N GLN A 62 6.19 -14.76 3.20
CA GLN A 62 6.69 -13.66 3.99
C GLN A 62 6.38 -12.33 3.32
N GLY A 63 6.30 -11.28 4.12
CA GLY A 63 6.02 -9.95 3.62
C GLY A 63 6.13 -8.90 4.69
N ALA A 64 5.96 -7.66 4.27
CA ALA A 64 5.92 -6.50 5.13
C ALA A 64 4.76 -5.59 4.75
N SER A 65 4.15 -5.00 5.78
CA SER A 65 3.17 -3.92 5.69
C SER A 65 3.83 -2.59 6.05
N THR A 66 3.61 -1.56 5.24
CA THR A 66 3.99 -0.18 5.56
C THR A 66 2.74 0.68 5.75
N HIS A 67 2.82 1.68 6.62
CA HIS A 67 1.70 2.59 6.94
C HIS A 67 0.42 1.85 7.39
N MET A 68 0.58 0.72 8.08
CA MET A 68 -0.50 -0.08 8.65
C MET A 68 -0.32 -0.21 10.17
N LYS A 69 -1.43 -0.37 10.89
CA LYS A 69 -1.39 -0.57 12.34
C LYS A 69 -0.67 -1.89 12.66
N SER A 70 0.25 -1.86 13.62
CA SER A 70 0.87 -3.07 14.15
C SER A 70 -0.18 -4.06 14.66
N GLY A 71 0.04 -5.36 14.47
CA GLY A 71 -0.93 -6.38 14.88
C GLY A 71 -2.13 -6.51 13.96
N THR A 72 -2.12 -5.86 12.79
CA THR A 72 -3.19 -6.01 11.80
C THR A 72 -3.29 -7.44 11.32
N ARG A 73 -4.51 -7.99 11.29
CA ARG A 73 -4.75 -9.32 10.74
C ARG A 73 -4.58 -9.31 9.22
N VAL A 74 -3.66 -10.15 8.74
CA VAL A 74 -3.47 -10.45 7.34
C VAL A 74 -4.01 -11.85 7.04
N THR A 75 -4.67 -11.98 5.88
CA THR A 75 -5.28 -13.24 5.45
C THR A 75 -4.81 -13.58 4.04
N LEU A 76 -4.54 -14.85 3.81
CA LEU A 76 -4.19 -15.36 2.50
C LEU A 76 -5.44 -15.58 1.65
N GLN A 77 -5.39 -15.13 0.42
CA GLN A 77 -6.38 -15.42 -0.58
C GLN A 77 -5.74 -16.17 -1.74
N GLN A 78 -6.52 -17.07 -2.33
CA GLN A 78 -6.15 -17.83 -3.51
C GLN A 78 -7.13 -17.52 -4.62
N LYS A 79 -6.62 -17.37 -5.84
CA LYS A 79 -7.47 -17.29 -7.02
C LYS A 79 -8.00 -18.68 -7.36
N GLN A 80 -9.31 -18.85 -7.29
CA GLN A 80 -10.02 -20.05 -7.72
C GLN A 80 -10.89 -19.67 -8.92
N GLY A 81 -10.43 -20.02 -10.12
CA GLY A 81 -11.05 -19.57 -11.37
C GLY A 81 -10.99 -18.04 -11.51
N LYS A 82 -12.16 -17.41 -11.54
CA LYS A 82 -12.31 -15.94 -11.70
C LYS A 82 -12.41 -15.19 -10.37
N VAL A 83 -12.56 -15.90 -9.24
CA VAL A 83 -12.80 -15.30 -7.93
C VAL A 83 -11.62 -15.50 -6.99
N TRP A 84 -11.43 -14.55 -6.07
CA TRP A 84 -10.47 -14.69 -4.98
C TRP A 84 -11.19 -15.27 -3.77
N LYS A 85 -10.73 -16.43 -3.31
CA LYS A 85 -11.25 -17.12 -2.13
C LYS A 85 -10.28 -16.93 -0.96
N SER A 86 -10.83 -16.60 0.20
CA SER A 86 -10.04 -16.50 1.42
C SER A 86 -9.71 -17.89 1.94
N LEU A 87 -8.43 -18.15 2.17
CA LEU A 87 -7.99 -19.36 2.83
C LEU A 87 -8.04 -19.17 4.35
N PRO A 88 -8.20 -20.25 5.13
CA PRO A 88 -8.15 -20.17 6.59
C PRO A 88 -6.74 -19.85 7.15
N ALA A 89 -5.76 -19.58 6.29
CA ALA A 89 -4.44 -19.12 6.67
C ALA A 89 -4.46 -17.60 6.93
N SER A 90 -4.33 -17.23 8.21
CA SER A 90 -4.24 -15.84 8.66
C SER A 90 -3.26 -15.69 9.82
N MET A 91 -2.77 -14.48 10.02
CA MET A 91 -1.82 -14.13 11.09
C MET A 91 -1.89 -12.62 11.33
N ASN A 92 -1.46 -12.16 12.50
CA ASN A 92 -1.29 -10.73 12.76
C ASN A 92 0.13 -10.28 12.38
N THR A 93 0.25 -9.08 11.81
CA THR A 93 1.56 -8.49 11.53
C THR A 93 2.33 -8.20 12.83
N SER A 94 3.64 -8.33 12.77
CA SER A 94 4.54 -7.95 13.87
C SER A 94 4.45 -6.44 14.17
N ARG A 95 5.06 -6.01 15.28
CA ARG A 95 5.20 -4.59 15.61
C ARG A 95 5.87 -3.79 14.49
N THR A 96 6.82 -4.42 13.79
CA THR A 96 7.53 -3.86 12.63
C THR A 96 6.76 -4.00 11.30
N GLY A 97 5.53 -4.51 11.31
CA GLY A 97 4.73 -4.73 10.11
C GLY A 97 5.13 -5.96 9.29
N THR A 98 6.10 -6.75 9.74
CA THR A 98 6.49 -7.98 9.04
C THR A 98 5.57 -9.15 9.37
N TYR A 99 5.51 -10.13 8.48
CA TYR A 99 4.70 -11.32 8.66
C TYR A 99 5.32 -12.52 7.95
N ASN A 100 5.09 -13.72 8.47
CA ASN A 100 5.48 -14.99 7.86
C ASN A 100 4.36 -16.07 8.00
N LEU A 101 3.49 -16.19 6.99
CA LEU A 101 2.41 -17.17 6.96
C LEU A 101 2.94 -18.55 6.63
N ARG A 102 2.50 -19.56 7.39
CA ARG A 102 2.69 -20.98 7.07
C ARG A 102 1.45 -21.49 6.37
N VAL A 103 1.63 -22.08 5.20
CA VAL A 103 0.53 -22.44 4.30
C VAL A 103 0.74 -23.86 3.80
N LYS A 104 -0.34 -24.64 3.72
CA LYS A 104 -0.37 -25.95 3.07
C LYS A 104 -1.43 -25.89 1.97
N ILE A 105 -1.07 -26.27 0.75
CA ILE A 105 -1.99 -26.28 -0.41
C ILE A 105 -2.01 -27.69 -0.98
N GLY A 106 -3.21 -28.26 -1.10
CA GLY A 106 -3.44 -29.56 -1.72
C GLY A 106 -3.78 -29.50 -3.21
N ILE A 107 -4.18 -28.32 -3.71
CA ILE A 107 -4.60 -28.13 -5.10
C ILE A 107 -3.38 -28.07 -6.00
N LYS A 108 -3.22 -29.09 -6.85
CA LYS A 108 -2.13 -29.20 -7.82
C LYS A 108 -2.25 -28.16 -8.94
N GLY A 109 -1.12 -27.82 -9.55
CA GLY A 109 -1.03 -26.87 -10.66
C GLY A 109 -0.60 -25.46 -10.26
N HIS A 110 -0.92 -24.49 -11.11
CA HIS A 110 -0.53 -23.09 -10.93
C HIS A 110 -1.48 -22.39 -9.95
N ASN A 111 -0.96 -22.00 -8.79
CA ASN A 111 -1.71 -21.33 -7.75
C ASN A 111 -1.31 -19.85 -7.70
N MET A 112 -2.28 -18.96 -7.92
CA MET A 112 -2.12 -17.52 -7.73
C MET A 112 -2.59 -17.15 -6.32
N LEU A 113 -1.69 -16.61 -5.52
CA LEU A 113 -1.91 -16.28 -4.12
C LEU A 113 -1.75 -14.78 -3.92
N ARG A 114 -2.49 -14.20 -2.99
CA ARG A 114 -2.29 -12.82 -2.53
C ARG A 114 -2.60 -12.72 -1.06
N VAL A 115 -2.04 -11.73 -0.39
CA VAL A 115 -2.33 -11.43 1.01
C VAL A 115 -3.15 -10.15 1.06
N VAL A 116 -4.12 -10.09 1.97
CA VAL A 116 -4.95 -8.90 2.21
C VAL A 116 -5.00 -8.60 3.70
N GLY A 117 -5.02 -7.31 4.07
CA GLY A 117 -5.15 -6.90 5.47
C GLY A 117 -5.07 -5.38 5.61
N GLY A 118 -5.78 -4.83 6.61
CA GLY A 118 -5.78 -3.40 6.96
C GLY A 118 -5.88 -2.42 5.78
N GLY A 119 -6.73 -2.73 4.81
CA GLY A 119 -6.98 -1.87 3.64
C GLY A 119 -5.97 -2.02 2.49
N ALA A 120 -4.94 -2.86 2.64
CA ALA A 120 -3.95 -3.11 1.60
C ALA A 120 -4.08 -4.51 0.99
N ILE A 121 -3.68 -4.63 -0.28
CA ILE A 121 -3.64 -5.87 -1.04
C ILE A 121 -2.22 -6.07 -1.55
N SER A 122 -1.64 -7.24 -1.33
CA SER A 122 -0.30 -7.54 -1.83
C SER A 122 -0.31 -7.83 -3.33
N PRO A 123 0.86 -7.70 -4.00
CA PRO A 123 1.06 -8.28 -5.32
C PRO A 123 0.76 -9.78 -5.34
N VAL A 124 0.43 -10.30 -6.52
CA VAL A 124 0.13 -11.72 -6.73
C VAL A 124 1.42 -12.54 -6.71
N VAL A 125 1.42 -13.59 -5.90
CA VAL A 125 2.49 -14.57 -5.76
C VAL A 125 2.08 -15.85 -6.49
N ASN A 126 2.93 -16.32 -7.39
CA ASN A 126 2.67 -17.55 -8.15
C ASN A 126 3.44 -18.72 -7.51
N VAL A 127 2.73 -19.80 -7.21
CA VAL A 127 3.30 -21.04 -6.66
C VAL A 127 2.78 -22.22 -7.46
N THR A 128 3.67 -23.09 -7.93
CA THR A 128 3.30 -24.32 -8.63
C THR A 128 3.31 -25.49 -7.66
N VAL A 129 2.22 -26.27 -7.66
CA VAL A 129 2.09 -27.47 -6.83
C VAL A 129 2.14 -28.70 -7.72
N THR A 130 3.07 -29.62 -7.43
CA THR A 130 3.28 -30.88 -8.17
C THR A 130 2.67 -32.09 -7.45
#